data_AF-A0A349D798-F1
#
_entry.id   AF-A0A349D798-F1
#
_cell.length_a   1.000
_cell.length_b   1.000
_cell.length_c   1.000
_cell.angle_alpha   90.00
_cell.angle_beta   90.00
_cell.angle_gamma   90.00
#
_symmetry.space_group_name_H-M   'P 1'
#
loop_
_entity.id
_entity.type
_entity.pdbx_description
1 polymer ?
#
loop_
_entity_poly.entity_id
_entity_poly.type
_entity_poly.pdbx_seq_one_letter_code
_entity_poly.pdbx_strand_id
1 'polypeptide(L)'
;MDKQSRLELVKASELAYQAGEYSKVVEQLTELIVYEENPEHYYRRSLSYLQLNEGDLAFKDLNHIVDLEPENTFWLACRAYVHDKLGRVDAAVEDYER
;
A
#
# COMPACT_ATOMS: atom_id res chain seq x y z
N MET A 1 15.22 -13.54 -6.04
CA MET A 1 16.04 -12.32 -6.03
C MET A 1 16.89 -12.28 -4.75
N ASP A 2 18.19 -12.00 -4.83
CA ASP A 2 19.06 -11.89 -3.65
C ASP A 2 18.78 -10.59 -2.87
N LYS A 3 19.33 -10.47 -1.65
CA LYS A 3 19.05 -9.35 -0.74
C LYS A 3 19.48 -7.99 -1.32
N GLN A 4 20.60 -7.93 -2.02
CA GLN A 4 21.09 -6.68 -2.60
C GLN A 4 20.16 -6.22 -3.72
N SER A 5 19.79 -7.13 -4.62
CA SER A 5 18.84 -6.85 -5.69
C SER A 5 17.48 -6.37 -5.15
N ARG A 6 16.97 -6.96 -4.05
CA ARG A 6 15.73 -6.48 -3.41
C ARG A 6 15.87 -5.05 -2.87
N LEU A 7 16.98 -4.73 -2.21
CA LEU A 7 17.23 -3.38 -1.69
C LEU A 7 17.32 -2.34 -2.81
N GLU A 8 17.93 -2.69 -3.94
CA GLU A 8 17.98 -1.84 -5.12
C GLU A 8 16.59 -1.62 -5.72
N LEU A 9 15.76 -2.67 -5.76
CA LEU A 9 14.38 -2.57 -6.25
C LEU A 9 13.50 -1.70 -5.34
N VAL A 10 13.68 -1.74 -4.02
CA VAL A 10 13.02 -0.80 -3.08
C VAL A 10 13.40 0.64 -3.39
N LYS A 11 14.69 0.92 -3.62
CA LYS A 11 15.15 2.27 -3.98
C LYS A 11 14.59 2.71 -5.34
N ALA A 12 14.55 1.80 -6.32
CA ALA A 12 13.98 2.07 -7.63
C ALA A 12 12.48 2.41 -7.53
N SER A 13 11.75 1.72 -6.67
CA SER A 13 10.33 1.98 -6.39
C SER A 13 10.10 3.35 -5.75
N GLU A 14 10.93 3.75 -4.78
CA GLU A 14 10.88 5.10 -4.21
C GLU A 14 11.12 6.18 -5.28
N LEU A 15 12.15 6.01 -6.12
CA LEU A 15 12.45 6.96 -7.19
C LEU A 15 11.32 7.04 -8.23
N ALA A 16 10.74 5.90 -8.60
CA ALA A 16 9.60 5.84 -9.51
C ALA A 16 8.37 6.57 -8.91
N TYR A 17 8.13 6.41 -7.60
CA TYR A 17 7.04 7.11 -6.92
C TYR A 17 7.24 8.64 -6.94
N GLN A 18 8.46 9.10 -6.65
CA GLN A 18 8.82 10.53 -6.72
C GLN A 18 8.69 11.11 -8.13
N ALA A 19 8.92 10.28 -9.15
CA ALA A 19 8.74 10.64 -10.55
C ALA A 19 7.27 10.56 -11.03
N GLY A 20 6.33 10.12 -10.19
CA GLY A 20 4.93 9.91 -10.56
C GLY A 20 4.70 8.67 -11.44
N GLU A 21 5.68 7.78 -11.55
CA GLU A 21 5.62 6.56 -12.37
C GLU A 21 4.92 5.42 -11.61
N TYR A 22 3.68 5.65 -11.19
CA TYR A 22 2.95 4.76 -10.27
C TYR A 22 2.77 3.34 -10.79
N SER A 23 2.61 3.14 -12.10
CA SER A 23 2.53 1.79 -12.68
C SER A 23 3.82 1.00 -12.48
N LYS A 24 5.00 1.65 -12.57
CA LYS A 24 6.28 0.99 -12.28
C LYS A 24 6.41 0.66 -10.80
N VAL A 25 5.94 1.56 -9.93
CA VAL A 25 5.91 1.29 -8.48
C VAL A 25 5.11 0.03 -8.19
N VAL A 26 3.93 -0.12 -8.80
CA VAL A 26 3.10 -1.32 -8.66
C VAL A 26 3.81 -2.57 -9.14
N GLU A 27 4.44 -2.54 -10.31
CA GLU A 27 5.20 -3.67 -10.85
C GLU A 27 6.33 -4.11 -9.91
N GLN A 28 7.17 -3.15 -9.48
CA GLN A 28 8.33 -3.40 -8.64
C GLN A 28 7.94 -3.90 -7.25
N LEU A 29 6.91 -3.32 -6.63
CA LEU A 29 6.44 -3.78 -5.33
C LEU A 29 5.74 -5.13 -5.42
N THR A 30 5.05 -5.42 -6.54
CA THR A 30 4.47 -6.75 -6.79
C THR A 30 5.56 -7.82 -6.87
N GLU A 31 6.71 -7.49 -7.48
CA GLU A 31 7.86 -8.38 -7.45
C GLU A 31 8.47 -8.52 -6.05
N LEU A 32 8.49 -7.46 -5.22
CA LEU A 32 9.09 -7.51 -3.88
C LEU A 32 8.28 -8.33 -2.88
N ILE A 33 6.95 -8.20 -2.89
CA ILE A 33 6.08 -8.79 -1.85
C ILE A 33 6.10 -10.32 -1.83
N VAL A 34 6.57 -10.99 -2.89
CA VAL A 34 6.70 -12.46 -2.91
C VAL A 34 7.88 -12.96 -2.08
N TYR A 35 8.79 -12.08 -1.68
CA TYR A 35 10.02 -12.43 -0.93
C TYR A 35 9.96 -12.05 0.55
N GLU A 36 9.18 -11.02 0.90
CA GLU A 36 9.06 -10.51 2.26
C GLU A 36 7.66 -9.94 2.47
N GLU A 37 6.96 -10.43 3.50
CA GLU A 37 5.68 -9.88 3.95
C GLU A 37 5.94 -8.59 4.74
N ASN A 38 6.21 -7.51 4.00
CA ASN A 38 6.50 -6.20 4.57
C ASN A 38 5.31 -5.26 4.34
N PRO A 39 4.58 -4.86 5.41
CA PRO A 39 3.43 -3.96 5.30
C PRO A 39 3.69 -2.67 4.52
N GLU A 40 4.90 -2.11 4.62
CA GLU A 40 5.28 -0.88 3.91
C GLU A 40 5.25 -1.06 2.38
N HIS A 41 5.55 -2.25 1.86
CA HIS A 41 5.50 -2.54 0.43
C HIS A 41 4.05 -2.59 -0.07
N TYR A 42 3.15 -3.22 0.70
CA TYR A 42 1.72 -3.23 0.40
C TYR A 42 1.15 -1.81 0.49
N TYR A 43 1.55 -1.01 1.48
CA TYR A 43 1.09 0.36 1.64
C TYR A 43 1.52 1.26 0.48
N ARG A 44 2.80 1.23 0.08
CA ARG A 44 3.27 2.03 -1.06
C ARG A 44 2.63 1.62 -2.38
N ARG A 45 2.32 0.33 -2.53
CA ARG A 45 1.58 -0.17 -3.68
C ARG A 45 0.13 0.30 -3.65
N SER A 46 -0.52 0.31 -2.50
CA SER A 46 -1.89 0.82 -2.34
C SER A 46 -2.00 2.31 -2.66
N LEU A 47 -1.04 3.13 -2.22
CA LEU A 47 -0.97 4.54 -2.61
C LEU A 47 -0.82 4.72 -4.12
N SER A 48 0.00 3.88 -4.76
CA SER A 48 0.20 3.92 -6.21
C SER A 48 -1.06 3.51 -6.97
N TYR A 49 -1.78 2.50 -6.48
CA TYR A 49 -3.09 2.13 -7.01
C TYR A 49 -4.11 3.28 -6.91
N LEU A 50 -4.13 4.02 -5.80
CA LEU A 50 -4.99 5.21 -5.69
C LEU A 50 -4.67 6.26 -6.76
N GLN A 51 -3.39 6.55 -7.02
CA GLN A 51 -2.99 7.51 -8.06
C GLN A 51 -3.39 7.04 -9.48
N LEU A 52 -3.51 5.72 -9.66
CA LEU A 52 -3.97 5.09 -10.91
C LEU A 52 -5.50 4.96 -10.99
N ASN A 53 -6.25 5.45 -9.98
CA ASN A 53 -7.70 5.25 -9.83
C ASN A 53 -8.12 3.77 -9.67
N GLU A 54 -7.21 2.90 -9.21
CA GLU A 54 -7.44 1.48 -8.97
C GLU A 54 -7.77 1.22 -7.49
N GLY A 55 -8.81 1.92 -7.01
CA GLY A 55 -9.19 1.97 -5.60
C GLY A 55 -9.41 0.63 -4.89
N ASP A 56 -10.03 -0.33 -5.58
CA ASP A 56 -10.31 -1.65 -5.00
C ASP A 56 -9.02 -2.45 -4.75
N LEU A 57 -8.00 -2.27 -5.59
CA LEU A 57 -6.69 -2.90 -5.39
C LEU A 57 -5.95 -2.25 -4.21
N ALA A 58 -6.04 -0.92 -4.09
CA ALA A 58 -5.50 -0.21 -2.93
C ALA A 58 -6.12 -0.70 -1.62
N PHE A 59 -7.44 -0.85 -1.59
CA PHE A 59 -8.15 -1.36 -0.44
C PHE A 59 -7.76 -2.80 -0.09
N LYS A 60 -7.58 -3.66 -1.10
CA LYS A 60 -7.15 -5.05 -0.88
C LYS A 60 -5.79 -5.13 -0.18
N ASP A 61 -4.82 -4.30 -0.59
CA ASP A 61 -3.51 -4.24 0.05
C ASP A 61 -3.60 -3.77 1.50
N LEU A 62 -4.41 -2.75 1.79
CA LEU A 62 -4.57 -2.24 3.16
C LEU A 62 -5.35 -3.19 4.07
N ASN A 63 -6.36 -3.89 3.54
CA ASN A 63 -7.03 -4.95 4.29
C ASN A 63 -6.06 -6.03 4.72
N HIS A 64 -5.19 -6.47 3.81
CA HIS A 64 -4.19 -7.47 4.14
C HIS A 64 -3.27 -6.99 5.28
N ILE A 65 -2.82 -5.74 5.25
CA ILE A 65 -2.01 -5.16 6.34
C ILE A 65 -2.78 -5.12 7.67
N VAL A 66 -4.04 -4.67 7.66
CA VAL A 66 -4.87 -4.60 8.87
C VAL A 66 -5.19 -6.00 9.41
N ASP A 67 -5.33 -7.02 8.55
CA ASP A 67 -5.51 -8.40 8.99
C ASP A 67 -4.26 -8.96 9.70
N LEU A 68 -3.06 -8.50 9.31
CA LEU A 68 -1.81 -8.85 9.97
C LEU A 68 -1.62 -8.12 11.31
N GLU A 69 -1.99 -6.84 11.35
CA GLU A 69 -1.78 -5.95 12.50
C GLU A 69 -3.09 -5.21 12.87
N PRO A 70 -4.10 -5.91 13.43
CA PRO A 70 -5.45 -5.38 13.58
C PRO A 70 -5.58 -4.24 14.60
N GLU A 71 -4.62 -4.10 15.52
CA GLU A 71 -4.63 -3.04 16.55
C GLU A 71 -3.65 -1.90 16.21
N ASN A 72 -2.99 -1.95 15.05
CA ASN A 72 -2.07 -0.90 14.65
C ASN A 72 -2.86 0.29 14.10
N THR A 73 -2.98 1.33 14.91
CA THR A 73 -3.69 2.57 14.60
C THR A 73 -3.15 3.28 13.36
N PHE A 74 -1.86 3.10 13.02
CA PHE A 74 -1.31 3.64 11.78
C PHE A 74 -1.94 2.98 10.55
N TRP A 75 -2.04 1.65 10.53
CA TRP A 75 -2.62 0.93 9.40
C TRP A 75 -4.13 1.10 9.29
N LEU A 76 -4.82 1.21 10.43
CA LEU A 76 -6.24 1.59 10.47
C LEU A 76 -6.45 2.98 9.86
N ALA A 77 -5.64 3.97 10.24
CA ALA A 77 -5.72 5.31 9.65
C ALA A 77 -5.41 5.33 8.15
N CYS A 78 -4.45 4.50 7.68
CA CYS A 78 -4.16 4.35 6.25
C CYS A 78 -5.34 3.72 5.50
N ARG A 79 -5.99 2.69 6.05
CA ARG A 79 -7.18 2.07 5.45
C ARG A 79 -8.38 3.01 5.43
N ALA A 80 -8.59 3.76 6.51
CA ALA A 80 -9.59 4.81 6.60
C ALA A 80 -9.39 5.90 5.54
N TYR A 81 -8.15 6.33 5.31
CA TYR A 81 -7.82 7.28 4.24
C TYR A 81 -8.21 6.74 2.86
N VAL A 82 -7.96 5.46 2.59
CA VAL A 82 -8.40 4.84 1.32
C VAL A 82 -9.91 4.75 1.25
N HIS A 83 -10.60 4.36 2.33
CA HIS A 83 -12.06 4.40 2.38
C HIS A 83 -12.61 5.78 2.02
N ASP A 84 -12.07 6.85 2.60
CA ASP A 84 -12.44 8.23 2.29
C ASP A 84 -12.24 8.57 0.81
N LYS A 85 -11.08 8.22 0.23
CA LYS A 85 -10.81 8.43 -1.22
C LYS A 85 -11.77 7.67 -2.13
N LEU A 86 -12.36 6.57 -1.64
CA LEU A 86 -13.37 5.80 -2.37
C LEU A 86 -14.81 6.22 -2.04
N GLY A 87 -15.00 7.26 -1.23
CA GLY A 87 -16.32 7.72 -0.79
C GLY A 87 -17.02 6.80 0.21
N ARG A 88 -16.29 5.86 0.81
CA ARG A 88 -16.79 4.89 1.79
C ARG A 88 -16.72 5.49 3.21
N VAL A 89 -17.42 6.60 3.42
CA VAL A 89 -17.28 7.44 4.62
C VAL A 89 -17.55 6.67 5.92
N ASP A 90 -18.63 5.88 5.98
CA ASP A 90 -18.98 5.13 7.20
C ASP A 90 -17.87 4.15 7.62
N ALA A 91 -17.27 3.46 6.64
CA ALA A 91 -16.16 2.54 6.90
C ALA A 91 -14.88 3.28 7.30
N ALA A 92 -14.63 4.48 6.76
CA ALA A 92 -13.51 5.31 7.19
C ALA A 92 -13.66 5.73 8.65
N VAL A 93 -14.87 6.13 9.07
CA VAL A 93 -15.17 6.51 10.46
C VAL A 93 -14.95 5.33 11.40
N GLU A 94 -15.45 4.13 11.05
CA GLU A 94 -15.26 2.91 11.85
C GLU A 94 -13.76 2.62 12.08
N ASP A 95 -12.93 2.75 11.05
CA ASP A 95 -11.48 2.56 11.18
C ASP A 95 -10.79 3.68 11.98
N TYR A 96 -11.27 4.92 11.91
CA TYR A 96 -10.72 6.03 12.71
C TYR A 96 -11.10 5.97 14.19
N GLU A 97 -12.21 5.30 14.53
CA GLU A 97 -12.71 5.19 15.90
C GLU A 97 -12.19 3.94 16.64
N ARG A 98 -11.61 2.98 15.92
CA ARG A 98 -10.98 1.78 16.49
C ARG A 98 -9.61 2.06 17.09
#